data_AF-A0A2P2JZH6-F1
#
_entry.id   AF-A0A2P2JZH6-F1
#
_cell.length_a   1.000
_cell.length_b   1.000
_cell.length_c   1.000
_cell.angle_alpha   90.00
_cell.angle_beta   90.00
_cell.angle_gamma   90.00
#
_symmetry.space_group_name_H-M   'P 1'
#
loop_
_entity.id
_entity.type
_entity.pdbx_description
1 polymer ?
#
loop_
_entity_poly.entity_id
_entity_poly.type
_entity_poly.pdbx_seq_one_letter_code
_entity_poly.pdbx_strand_id
1 'polypeptide(L)'
;MLCEDRQHDMQKAAAFVKRLATFSLCFGSAESMAALVTLKHLLQKNVKCRNLLENDAGGGSVSGSIAKYQPYASDPNLSGALASVLWELNLLSEHYHPAVSVTASGISSMGSAQNQVILPTLSPQQAFTDFSLDKEAFEPRVNTKKESNKRKRGSGSTELRIIEDTIDAAKSADEDELQKKLSDHFLLLSDIKENKKLRVELDRTTSALQLYEEYKQLKKRRRKV
;
A
#
# COMPACT_ATOMS: atom_id res chain seq x y z
N MET A 1 -28.69 -16.41 1.88
CA MET A 1 -29.38 -15.87 0.70
C MET A 1 -28.49 -14.88 -0.11
N LEU A 2 -27.20 -15.17 -0.32
CA LEU A 2 -26.30 -14.41 -1.22
C LEU A 2 -25.40 -15.34 -2.06
N CYS A 3 -25.57 -16.66 -1.93
CA CYS A 3 -24.63 -17.67 -2.44
C CYS A 3 -25.37 -18.87 -3.06
N GLU A 4 -26.53 -18.66 -3.67
CA GLU A 4 -27.15 -19.70 -4.53
C GLU A 4 -26.71 -19.49 -5.97
N ASP A 5 -26.56 -20.57 -6.75
CA ASP A 5 -25.96 -20.57 -8.09
C ASP A 5 -26.81 -19.91 -9.20
N ARG A 6 -27.72 -18.99 -8.84
CA ARG A 6 -28.56 -18.27 -9.81
C ARG A 6 -27.84 -17.03 -10.34
N GLN A 7 -27.96 -16.78 -11.65
CA GLN A 7 -27.36 -15.63 -12.35
C GLN A 7 -27.67 -14.28 -11.66
N HIS A 8 -28.88 -14.12 -11.10
CA HIS A 8 -29.30 -12.92 -10.38
C HIS A 8 -28.53 -12.72 -9.06
N ASP A 9 -28.11 -13.80 -8.41
CA ASP A 9 -27.35 -13.71 -7.16
C ASP A 9 -25.90 -13.26 -7.41
N MET A 10 -25.37 -13.51 -8.61
CA MET A 10 -24.06 -13.00 -9.04
C MET A 10 -24.03 -11.46 -9.13
N GLN A 11 -25.05 -10.83 -9.71
CA GLN A 11 -25.12 -9.37 -9.81
C GLN A 11 -25.22 -8.71 -8.42
N LYS A 12 -26.00 -9.32 -7.52
CA LYS A 12 -26.10 -8.88 -6.12
C LYS A 12 -24.77 -9.03 -5.38
N ALA A 13 -24.09 -10.16 -5.56
CA ALA A 13 -22.78 -10.39 -4.96
C ALA A 13 -21.75 -9.38 -5.46
N ALA A 14 -21.71 -9.12 -6.76
CA ALA A 14 -20.83 -8.11 -7.37
C ALA A 14 -21.12 -6.70 -6.87
N ALA A 15 -22.41 -6.31 -6.79
CA ALA A 15 -22.83 -5.03 -6.25
C ALA A 15 -22.41 -4.85 -4.79
N PHE A 16 -22.59 -5.89 -3.97
CA PHE A 16 -22.16 -5.90 -2.59
C PHE A 16 -20.64 -5.80 -2.47
N VAL A 17 -19.90 -6.61 -3.24
CA VAL A 17 -18.44 -6.58 -3.32
C VAL A 17 -17.93 -5.18 -3.68
N LYS A 18 -18.49 -4.56 -4.72
CA LYS A 18 -18.06 -3.25 -5.18
C LYS A 18 -18.32 -2.16 -4.14
N ARG A 19 -19.52 -2.16 -3.53
CA ARG A 19 -19.85 -1.22 -2.45
C ARG A 19 -19.01 -1.44 -1.19
N LEU A 20 -18.72 -2.69 -0.84
CA LEU A 20 -17.89 -3.04 0.30
C LEU A 20 -16.44 -2.61 0.10
N ALA A 21 -15.92 -2.72 -1.13
CA ALA A 21 -14.60 -2.23 -1.48
C ALA A 21 -14.53 -0.69 -1.40
N THR A 22 -15.56 0.02 -1.87
CA THR A 22 -15.67 1.47 -1.67
C THR A 22 -15.79 1.83 -0.19
N PHE A 23 -16.56 1.07 0.58
CA PHE A 23 -16.66 1.23 2.04
C PHE A 23 -15.27 1.13 2.69
N SER A 24 -14.45 0.12 2.36
CA SER A 24 -13.10 0.00 2.95
C SER A 24 -12.15 1.18 2.68
N LEU A 25 -12.44 2.08 1.74
CA LEU A 25 -11.63 3.29 1.56
C LEU A 25 -11.98 4.43 2.53
N CYS A 26 -13.17 4.39 3.12
CA CYS A 26 -13.73 5.51 3.89
C CYS A 26 -13.61 5.33 5.41
N PHE A 27 -13.09 4.20 5.90
CA PHE A 27 -13.07 3.85 7.33
C PHE A 27 -11.66 3.48 7.82
N GLY A 28 -11.52 3.25 9.13
CA GLY A 28 -10.24 2.96 9.79
C GLY A 28 -9.62 1.61 9.42
N SER A 29 -8.45 1.29 9.98
CA SER A 29 -7.72 0.04 9.74
C SER A 29 -8.55 -1.19 10.11
N ALA A 30 -9.23 -1.15 11.25
CA ALA A 30 -10.06 -2.26 11.76
C ALA A 30 -11.23 -2.59 10.83
N GLU A 31 -12.03 -1.60 10.47
CA GLU A 31 -13.19 -1.76 9.58
C GLU A 31 -12.73 -2.17 8.17
N SER A 32 -11.66 -1.54 7.68
CA SER A 32 -11.09 -1.84 6.37
C SER A 32 -10.59 -3.27 6.30
N MET A 33 -9.93 -3.76 7.35
CA MET A 33 -9.47 -5.15 7.41
C MET A 33 -10.64 -6.14 7.45
N ALA A 34 -11.67 -5.87 8.25
CA ALA A 34 -12.88 -6.70 8.29
C ALA A 34 -13.61 -6.74 6.93
N ALA A 35 -13.68 -5.59 6.26
CA ALA A 35 -14.25 -5.46 4.91
C ALA A 35 -13.42 -6.23 3.88
N LEU A 36 -12.08 -6.10 3.89
CA LEU A 36 -11.18 -6.83 2.98
C LEU A 36 -11.24 -8.34 3.18
N VAL A 37 -11.30 -8.81 4.43
CA VAL A 37 -11.48 -10.22 4.75
C VAL A 37 -12.82 -10.73 4.22
N THR A 38 -13.90 -9.97 4.40
CA THR A 38 -15.23 -10.33 3.85
C THR A 38 -15.22 -10.36 2.33
N LEU A 39 -14.61 -9.35 1.69
CA LEU A 39 -14.41 -9.25 0.25
C LEU A 39 -13.68 -10.48 -0.30
N LYS A 40 -12.58 -10.88 0.34
CA LYS A 40 -11.82 -12.09 0.00
C LYS A 40 -12.70 -13.33 0.03
N HIS A 41 -13.46 -13.54 1.11
CA HIS A 41 -14.36 -14.69 1.22
C HIS A 41 -15.42 -14.71 0.11
N LEU A 42 -15.98 -13.55 -0.24
CA LEU A 42 -16.98 -13.44 -1.30
C LEU A 42 -16.41 -13.75 -2.69
N LEU A 43 -15.19 -13.29 -2.99
CA LEU A 43 -14.49 -13.58 -4.24
C LEU A 43 -14.01 -15.04 -4.35
N GLN A 44 -13.71 -15.67 -3.20
CA GLN A 44 -13.40 -17.10 -3.14
C GLN A 44 -14.64 -17.95 -3.43
N LYS A 45 -15.78 -17.63 -2.81
CA LYS A 45 -17.04 -18.35 -3.00
C LYS A 45 -17.66 -18.11 -4.38
N ASN A 46 -17.65 -16.86 -4.85
CA ASN A 46 -18.23 -16.48 -6.14
C ASN A 46 -17.14 -16.29 -7.19
N VAL A 47 -16.67 -17.38 -7.79
CA VAL A 47 -15.58 -17.36 -8.78
C VAL A 47 -15.89 -16.42 -9.96
N LYS A 48 -17.16 -16.32 -10.38
CA LYS A 48 -17.59 -15.40 -11.44
C LYS A 48 -17.42 -13.91 -11.09
N CYS A 49 -17.39 -13.56 -9.80
CA CYS A 49 -17.10 -12.19 -9.36
C CYS A 49 -15.60 -11.86 -9.44
N ARG A 50 -14.71 -12.82 -9.75
CA ARG A 50 -13.28 -12.53 -9.96
C ARG A 50 -13.03 -11.72 -11.23
N ASN A 51 -14.00 -11.68 -12.16
CA ASN A 51 -13.97 -10.79 -13.31
C ASN A 51 -13.83 -9.32 -12.90
N LEU A 52 -14.21 -8.93 -11.67
CA LEU A 52 -13.99 -7.58 -11.15
C LEU A 52 -12.50 -7.27 -10.89
N LEU A 53 -11.64 -8.28 -10.77
CA LEU A 53 -10.19 -8.14 -10.56
C LEU A 53 -9.42 -8.07 -11.88
N GLU A 54 -10.00 -8.60 -12.95
CA GLU A 54 -9.36 -8.65 -14.26
C GLU A 54 -9.90 -7.51 -15.13
N ASN A 55 -8.99 -6.73 -15.71
CA ASN A 55 -9.35 -5.68 -16.65
C ASN A 55 -9.51 -6.32 -18.04
N ASP A 56 -10.63 -7.01 -18.27
CA ASP A 56 -10.96 -7.44 -19.63
C ASP A 56 -11.30 -6.18 -20.45
N ALA A 57 -10.67 -6.02 -21.62
CA ALA A 57 -10.75 -4.83 -22.46
C ALA A 57 -12.17 -4.69 -23.04
N GLY A 58 -13.10 -4.23 -22.21
CA GLY A 58 -14.53 -4.30 -22.50
C GLY A 58 -15.42 -4.46 -21.27
N GLY A 59 -14.85 -4.53 -20.05
CA GLY A 59 -15.58 -4.42 -18.78
C GLY A 59 -16.83 -5.29 -18.75
N GLY A 60 -16.69 -6.62 -18.74
CA GLY A 60 -17.79 -7.53 -18.44
C GLY A 60 -19.08 -7.30 -19.26
N SER A 61 -18.98 -6.93 -20.54
CA SER A 61 -20.15 -6.77 -21.44
C SER A 61 -20.91 -8.09 -21.72
N VAL A 62 -20.55 -9.18 -21.02
CA VAL A 62 -21.07 -10.54 -21.27
C VAL A 62 -22.24 -10.91 -20.33
N SER A 63 -22.73 -10.05 -19.43
CA SER A 63 -23.86 -10.46 -18.57
C SER A 63 -24.84 -9.42 -18.01
N GLY A 64 -24.85 -8.18 -18.50
CA GLY A 64 -25.86 -7.21 -18.06
C GLY A 64 -26.12 -6.11 -19.07
N SER A 65 -27.37 -5.65 -19.16
CA SER A 65 -27.81 -4.56 -20.04
C SER A 65 -27.22 -3.19 -19.70
N ILE A 66 -26.38 -3.09 -18.67
CA ILE A 66 -25.90 -1.85 -18.06
C ILE A 66 -24.38 -1.80 -18.16
N ALA A 67 -23.88 -0.97 -19.06
CA ALA A 67 -22.44 -0.83 -19.33
C ALA A 67 -21.69 0.08 -18.34
N LYS A 68 -22.39 0.70 -17.38
CA LYS A 68 -21.81 1.66 -16.43
C LYS A 68 -22.26 1.37 -15.00
N TYR A 69 -21.30 1.31 -14.09
CA TYR A 69 -21.59 1.13 -12.67
C TYR A 69 -22.36 2.34 -12.09
N GLN A 70 -23.46 2.05 -11.39
CA GLN A 70 -24.31 2.99 -10.68
C GLN A 70 -24.27 2.72 -9.16
N PRO A 71 -23.46 3.46 -8.39
CA PRO A 71 -23.30 3.19 -6.96
C PRO A 71 -24.59 3.38 -6.16
N TYR A 72 -25.39 4.39 -6.52
CA TYR A 72 -26.61 4.78 -5.81
C TYR A 72 -27.87 4.01 -6.23
N ALA A 73 -27.76 3.01 -7.10
CA ALA A 73 -28.91 2.21 -7.50
C ALA A 73 -29.51 1.45 -6.29
N SER A 74 -30.80 1.62 -6.01
CA SER A 74 -31.43 0.93 -4.88
C SER A 74 -31.45 -0.59 -5.08
N ASP A 75 -31.69 -1.05 -6.31
CA ASP A 75 -31.62 -2.48 -6.66
C ASP A 75 -30.18 -2.89 -7.01
N PRO A 76 -29.57 -3.83 -6.26
CA PRO A 76 -28.25 -4.36 -6.58
C PRO A 76 -28.15 -5.01 -7.96
N ASN A 77 -29.25 -5.54 -8.51
CA ASN A 77 -29.24 -6.15 -9.85
C ASN A 77 -29.03 -5.12 -10.95
N LEU A 78 -29.43 -3.86 -10.71
CA LEU A 78 -29.34 -2.75 -11.66
C LEU A 78 -28.09 -1.90 -11.45
N SER A 79 -27.21 -2.25 -10.50
CA SER A 79 -26.04 -1.42 -10.21
C SER A 79 -24.96 -1.52 -11.28
N GLY A 80 -24.97 -2.53 -12.15
CA GLY A 80 -23.95 -2.72 -13.19
C GLY A 80 -22.54 -2.97 -12.63
N ALA A 81 -22.42 -3.61 -11.46
CA ALA A 81 -21.13 -3.78 -10.78
C ALA A 81 -20.15 -4.69 -11.54
N LEU A 82 -20.64 -5.71 -12.25
CA LEU A 82 -19.80 -6.59 -13.07
C LEU A 82 -19.17 -5.89 -14.28
N ALA A 83 -19.65 -4.71 -14.67
CA ALA A 83 -19.05 -3.91 -15.73
C ALA A 83 -17.89 -3.03 -15.23
N SER A 84 -17.57 -3.08 -13.92
CA SER A 84 -16.53 -2.27 -13.30
C SER A 84 -15.39 -3.13 -12.74
N VAL A 85 -14.19 -2.55 -12.74
CA VAL A 85 -12.99 -3.10 -12.09
C VAL A 85 -12.91 -2.61 -10.63
N LEU A 86 -12.29 -3.38 -9.74
CA LEU A 86 -12.04 -3.05 -8.32
C LEU A 86 -10.77 -2.21 -8.11
N TRP A 87 -10.78 -0.97 -8.59
CA TRP A 87 -9.68 -0.02 -8.38
C TRP A 87 -9.42 0.34 -6.91
N GLU A 88 -10.40 0.12 -6.03
CA GLU A 88 -10.27 0.36 -4.59
C GLU A 88 -9.15 -0.48 -3.97
N LEU A 89 -8.91 -1.68 -4.48
CA LEU A 89 -7.83 -2.56 -4.00
C LEU A 89 -6.44 -1.97 -4.28
N ASN A 90 -6.27 -1.29 -5.42
CA ASN A 90 -5.01 -0.64 -5.77
C ASN A 90 -4.72 0.58 -4.89
N LEU A 91 -5.76 1.27 -4.42
CA LEU A 91 -5.59 2.33 -3.43
C LEU A 91 -5.29 1.74 -2.04
N LEU A 92 -5.96 0.66 -1.66
CA LEU A 92 -5.74 -0.02 -0.39
C LEU A 92 -4.38 -0.73 -0.30
N SER A 93 -3.74 -1.08 -1.42
CA SER A 93 -2.36 -1.58 -1.40
C SER A 93 -1.35 -0.55 -0.91
N GLU A 94 -1.69 0.75 -0.92
CA GLU A 94 -0.86 1.83 -0.37
C GLU A 94 -1.36 2.34 1.00
N HIS A 95 -2.19 1.55 1.69
CA HIS A 95 -2.70 1.91 3.01
C HIS A 95 -1.59 2.00 4.08
N TYR A 96 -1.72 2.93 5.03
CA TYR A 96 -0.72 3.16 6.08
C TYR A 96 -0.47 1.91 6.95
N HIS A 97 -1.52 1.11 7.20
CA HIS A 97 -1.41 -0.13 7.95
C HIS A 97 -0.87 -1.26 7.05
N PRO A 98 0.30 -1.85 7.35
CA PRO A 98 0.97 -2.80 6.45
C PRO A 98 0.17 -4.09 6.22
N ALA A 99 -0.58 -4.57 7.23
CA ALA A 99 -1.41 -5.76 7.04
C ALA A 99 -2.59 -5.53 6.08
N VAL A 100 -3.14 -4.32 6.04
CA VAL A 100 -4.22 -3.94 5.11
C VAL A 100 -3.65 -3.89 3.69
N SER A 101 -2.50 -3.23 3.53
CA SER A 101 -1.75 -3.18 2.27
C SER A 101 -1.43 -4.58 1.71
N VAL A 102 -0.89 -5.47 2.54
CA VAL A 102 -0.56 -6.86 2.14
C VAL A 102 -1.82 -7.64 1.79
N THR A 103 -2.89 -7.48 2.56
CA THR A 103 -4.16 -8.18 2.30
C THR A 103 -4.81 -7.70 1.00
N ALA A 104 -4.87 -6.40 0.75
CA ALA A 104 -5.40 -5.82 -0.48
C ALA A 104 -4.59 -6.26 -1.71
N SER A 105 -3.25 -6.20 -1.62
CA SER A 105 -2.34 -6.70 -2.67
C SER A 105 -2.55 -8.19 -2.93
N GLY A 106 -2.71 -8.98 -1.86
CA GLY A 106 -3.02 -10.39 -1.94
C GLY A 106 -4.33 -10.66 -2.68
N ILE A 107 -5.40 -9.92 -2.37
CA ILE A 107 -6.69 -10.04 -3.06
C ILE A 107 -6.57 -9.66 -4.54
N SER A 108 -5.87 -8.57 -4.87
CA SER A 108 -5.65 -8.16 -6.26
C SER A 108 -4.94 -9.24 -7.09
N SER A 109 -4.04 -10.01 -6.48
CA SER A 109 -3.32 -11.09 -7.16
C SER A 109 -4.13 -12.39 -7.32
N MET A 110 -5.32 -12.51 -6.70
CA MET A 110 -6.14 -13.73 -6.73
C MET A 110 -6.72 -14.07 -8.12
N GLY A 111 -6.81 -13.12 -9.05
CA GLY A 111 -7.31 -13.37 -10.40
C GLY A 111 -6.37 -14.28 -11.21
N SER A 112 -5.06 -14.07 -11.08
CA SER A 112 -4.07 -14.67 -11.99
C SER A 112 -3.49 -16.01 -11.54
N ALA A 113 -3.78 -16.48 -10.33
CA ALA A 113 -3.17 -17.69 -9.79
C ALA A 113 -4.18 -18.61 -9.11
N GLN A 114 -4.19 -19.88 -9.55
CA GLN A 114 -4.73 -21.04 -8.84
C GLN A 114 -4.00 -21.31 -7.50
N ASN A 115 -3.25 -20.36 -6.95
CA ASN A 115 -2.50 -20.53 -5.71
C ASN A 115 -3.35 -20.06 -4.53
N GLN A 116 -4.06 -21.01 -3.95
CA GLN A 116 -4.53 -20.93 -2.59
C GLN A 116 -3.31 -20.91 -1.65
N VAL A 117 -2.65 -19.76 -1.51
CA VAL A 117 -1.90 -19.52 -0.29
C VAL A 117 -2.96 -19.23 0.78
N ILE A 118 -3.31 -20.30 1.48
CA ILE A 118 -4.14 -20.33 2.67
C ILE A 118 -3.44 -19.44 3.71
N LEU A 119 -3.76 -18.15 3.68
CA LEU A 119 -3.58 -17.25 4.82
C LEU A 119 -4.82 -17.40 5.70
N PRO A 120 -4.64 -17.43 7.04
CA PRO A 120 -5.54 -18.09 7.96
C PRO A 120 -6.96 -17.55 7.85
N THR A 121 -7.90 -18.44 8.11
CA THR A 121 -9.36 -18.31 8.20
C THR A 121 -9.77 -17.30 9.28
N LEU A 122 -9.25 -16.09 9.22
CA LEU A 122 -9.64 -14.98 10.06
C LEU A 122 -11.09 -14.67 9.72
N SER A 123 -11.98 -14.86 10.67
CA SER A 123 -13.35 -14.38 10.49
C SER A 123 -13.32 -12.84 10.42
N PRO A 124 -14.22 -12.20 9.64
CA PRO A 124 -14.30 -10.74 9.60
C PRO A 124 -14.43 -10.09 10.99
N GLN A 125 -15.10 -10.77 11.92
CA GLN A 125 -15.25 -10.30 13.31
C GLN A 125 -13.93 -10.36 14.08
N GLN A 126 -13.17 -11.45 13.95
CA GLN A 126 -11.84 -11.54 14.54
C GLN A 126 -10.89 -10.49 13.96
N ALA A 127 -10.92 -10.31 12.64
CA ALA A 127 -10.14 -9.29 11.95
C ALA A 127 -10.50 -7.87 12.42
N PHE A 128 -11.76 -7.60 12.80
CA PHE A 128 -12.09 -6.32 13.43
C PHE A 128 -11.48 -6.22 14.84
N THR A 129 -11.63 -7.25 15.67
CA THR A 129 -11.15 -7.23 17.06
C THR A 129 -9.64 -7.20 17.20
N ASP A 130 -8.90 -7.67 16.19
CA ASP A 130 -7.43 -7.74 16.23
C ASP A 130 -6.79 -6.42 15.83
N PHE A 131 -7.46 -5.65 14.96
CA PHE A 131 -6.98 -4.38 14.42
C PHE A 131 -7.70 -3.16 15.04
N SER A 132 -8.59 -3.40 16.01
CA SER A 132 -9.16 -2.32 16.82
C SER A 132 -8.04 -1.64 17.61
N LEU A 133 -8.05 -0.31 17.62
CA LEU A 133 -7.01 0.55 18.18
C LEU A 133 -6.63 0.19 19.63
N ASP A 134 -7.54 -0.42 20.39
CA ASP A 134 -7.31 -0.87 21.76
C ASP A 134 -6.20 -1.93 21.90
N LYS A 135 -5.85 -2.64 20.82
CA LYS A 135 -4.82 -3.70 20.81
C LYS A 135 -3.58 -3.33 20.01
N GLU A 136 -3.62 -2.28 19.21
CA GLU A 136 -2.46 -1.83 18.43
C GLU A 136 -1.51 -1.05 19.34
N ALA A 137 -0.67 -1.78 20.08
CA ALA A 137 0.58 -1.21 20.55
C ALA A 137 1.35 -0.77 19.30
N PHE A 138 1.45 0.53 19.09
CA PHE A 138 2.13 1.13 17.95
C PHE A 138 3.60 0.74 18.03
N GLU A 139 3.98 -0.37 17.40
CA GLU A 139 5.37 -0.78 17.23
C GLU A 139 5.86 -0.22 15.89
N PRO A 140 6.44 1.00 15.85
CA PRO A 140 7.08 1.48 14.64
C PRO A 140 8.17 0.49 14.27
N ARG A 141 8.04 -0.16 13.12
CA ARG A 141 9.10 -1.00 12.56
C ARG A 141 10.28 -0.11 12.23
N VAL A 142 11.17 0.06 13.20
CA VAL A 142 12.49 0.63 12.97
C VAL A 142 13.25 -0.39 12.13
N ASN A 143 13.18 -0.24 10.81
CA ASN A 143 14.02 -0.97 9.88
C ASN A 143 15.46 -0.48 10.07
N THR A 144 16.12 -0.91 11.15
CA THR A 144 17.57 -0.82 11.27
C THR A 144 18.13 -1.76 10.21
N LYS A 145 18.54 -1.19 9.08
CA LYS A 145 19.42 -1.90 8.16
C LYS A 145 20.68 -2.23 8.96
N LYS A 146 20.81 -3.48 9.42
CA LYS A 146 22.03 -3.97 10.05
C LYS A 146 23.15 -3.91 9.01
N GLU A 147 23.97 -2.87 9.08
CA GLU A 147 25.24 -2.86 8.38
C GLU A 147 26.09 -3.99 8.95
N SER A 148 26.49 -4.91 8.07
CA SER A 148 27.23 -6.12 8.41
C SER A 148 28.67 -5.81 8.77
N ASN A 149 28.92 -5.38 10.02
CA ASN A 149 30.26 -5.35 10.58
C ASN A 149 30.52 -6.61 11.41
N LYS A 150 31.24 -7.56 10.80
CA LYS A 150 31.81 -8.76 11.46
C LYS A 150 32.69 -8.32 12.64
N ARG A 151 32.22 -8.43 13.90
CA ARG A 151 33.10 -8.70 15.06
C ARG A 151 32.42 -9.56 16.14
N LYS A 152 33.03 -10.73 16.33
CA LYS A 152 33.21 -11.58 17.53
C LYS A 152 32.09 -11.64 18.59
N ARG A 153 31.47 -12.84 18.64
CA ARG A 153 30.65 -13.46 19.70
C ARG A 153 30.93 -12.95 21.13
N GLY A 154 29.87 -12.53 21.81
CA GLY A 154 29.77 -12.38 23.27
C GLY A 154 28.31 -12.30 23.73
N SER A 155 27.83 -13.40 24.33
CA SER A 155 26.70 -13.58 25.27
C SER A 155 25.49 -12.61 25.26
N GLY A 156 24.31 -13.14 24.90
CA GLY A 156 23.03 -12.42 24.76
C GLY A 156 22.28 -12.18 26.08
N SER A 157 22.72 -11.17 26.85
CA SER A 157 21.97 -10.64 28.01
C SER A 157 21.91 -9.11 28.07
N THR A 158 22.48 -8.42 27.07
CA THR A 158 22.61 -6.95 27.06
C THR A 158 21.44 -6.25 26.34
N GLU A 159 20.75 -6.92 25.40
CA GLU A 159 19.67 -6.29 24.62
C GLU A 159 18.41 -5.98 25.45
N LEU A 160 18.09 -6.79 26.47
CA LEU A 160 16.93 -6.53 27.34
C LEU A 160 17.18 -5.37 28.32
N ARG A 161 18.42 -5.20 28.80
CA ARG A 161 18.79 -4.08 29.70
C ARG A 161 18.76 -2.72 28.99
N ILE A 162 19.14 -2.68 27.72
CA ILE A 162 19.07 -1.45 26.91
C ILE A 162 17.60 -1.00 26.70
N ILE A 163 16.66 -1.95 26.65
CA ILE A 163 15.23 -1.66 26.50
C ILE A 163 14.63 -1.19 27.83
N GLU A 164 15.03 -1.80 28.94
CA GLU A 164 14.58 -1.40 30.28
C GLU A 164 15.13 -0.01 30.68
N ASP A 165 16.41 0.27 30.37
CA ASP A 165 17.05 1.57 30.58
C ASP A 165 16.47 2.68 29.68
N THR A 166 15.99 2.35 28.47
CA THR A 166 15.37 3.35 27.57
C THR A 166 13.91 3.64 27.94
N ILE A 167 13.17 2.67 28.50
CA ILE A 167 11.81 2.87 28.99
C ILE A 167 11.78 3.71 30.27
N ASP A 168 12.77 3.55 31.15
CA ASP A 168 12.88 4.37 32.36
C ASP A 168 13.43 5.78 32.09
N ALA A 169 14.25 5.96 31.05
CA ALA A 169 14.61 7.30 30.56
C ALA A 169 13.43 8.02 29.88
N ALA A 170 12.58 7.30 29.12
CA ALA A 170 11.45 7.87 28.39
C ALA A 170 10.34 8.45 29.30
N LYS A 171 10.23 7.99 30.55
CA LYS A 171 9.29 8.57 31.53
C LYS A 171 9.72 9.94 32.06
N SER A 172 10.92 10.42 31.69
CA SER A 172 11.51 11.69 32.14
C SER A 172 11.96 12.60 31.01
N ALA A 173 11.67 12.24 29.75
CA ALA A 173 12.08 13.05 28.61
C ALA A 173 11.15 14.26 28.47
N ASP A 174 11.74 15.45 28.55
CA ASP A 174 11.09 16.72 28.26
C ASP A 174 10.60 16.72 26.80
N GLU A 175 9.27 16.75 26.61
CA GLU A 175 8.61 16.68 25.30
C GLU A 175 9.09 17.81 24.36
N ASP A 176 9.39 18.98 24.92
CA ASP A 176 9.92 20.12 24.17
C ASP A 176 11.35 19.83 23.63
N GLU A 177 12.17 19.11 24.39
CA GLU A 177 13.50 18.68 23.95
C GLU A 177 13.41 17.61 22.85
N LEU A 178 12.46 16.68 22.97
CA LEU A 178 12.20 15.66 21.96
C LEU A 178 11.71 16.28 20.65
N GLN A 179 10.76 17.20 20.71
CA GLN A 179 10.24 17.89 19.54
C GLN A 179 11.35 18.65 18.81
N LYS A 180 12.23 19.32 19.55
CA LYS A 180 13.39 20.02 18.98
C LYS A 180 14.39 19.07 18.31
N LYS A 181 14.71 17.95 18.96
CA LYS A 181 15.60 16.92 18.39
C LYS A 181 15.03 16.33 17.10
N LEU A 182 13.72 16.09 17.06
CA LEU A 182 13.04 15.58 15.88
C LEU A 182 12.99 16.61 14.75
N SER A 183 12.74 17.88 15.06
CA SER A 183 12.76 18.94 14.04
C SER A 183 14.16 19.10 13.44
N ASP A 184 15.20 19.09 14.27
CA ASP A 184 16.59 19.23 13.82
C ASP A 184 16.99 18.05 12.93
N HIS A 185 16.60 16.82 13.30
CA HIS A 185 16.85 15.63 12.49
C HIS A 185 16.10 15.67 11.15
N PHE A 186 14.84 16.13 11.14
CA PHE A 186 14.06 16.26 9.92
C PHE A 186 14.67 17.30 8.96
N LEU A 187 15.06 18.46 9.49
CA LEU A 187 15.75 19.51 8.73
C LEU A 187 17.05 18.98 8.11
N LEU A 188 17.88 18.29 8.91
CA LEU A 188 19.13 17.70 8.43
C LEU A 188 18.91 16.70 7.29
N LEU A 189 17.91 15.83 7.37
CA LEU A 189 17.59 14.89 6.28
C LEU A 189 17.11 15.61 5.02
N SER A 190 16.32 16.68 5.19
CA SER A 190 15.89 17.52 4.07
C SER A 190 17.09 18.16 3.39
N ASP A 191 18.00 18.75 4.16
CA ASP A 191 19.21 19.40 3.66
C ASP A 191 20.14 18.42 2.94
N ILE A 192 20.27 17.18 3.43
CA ILE A 192 21.05 16.14 2.75
C ILE A 192 20.41 15.79 1.40
N LYS A 193 19.08 15.65 1.36
CA LYS A 193 18.34 15.33 0.13
C LYS A 193 18.46 16.46 -0.88
N GLU A 194 18.36 17.71 -0.43
CA GLU A 194 18.54 18.90 -1.26
C GLU A 194 19.97 19.02 -1.78
N ASN A 195 20.98 18.86 -0.93
CA ASN A 195 22.38 18.84 -1.34
C ASN A 195 22.66 17.76 -2.39
N LYS A 196 22.06 16.58 -2.25
CA LYS A 196 22.18 15.51 -3.26
C LYS A 196 21.58 15.94 -4.59
N LYS A 197 20.44 16.62 -4.59
CA LYS A 197 19.81 17.16 -5.79
C LYS A 197 20.69 18.23 -6.44
N LEU A 198 21.23 19.16 -5.66
CA LEU A 198 22.11 20.23 -6.14
C LEU A 198 23.39 19.67 -6.76
N ARG A 199 23.98 18.61 -6.20
CA ARG A 199 25.15 17.93 -6.79
C ARG A 199 24.84 17.36 -8.18
N VAL A 200 23.69 16.69 -8.34
CA VAL A 200 23.26 16.16 -9.64
C VAL A 200 23.06 17.28 -10.67
N GLU A 201 22.51 18.42 -10.25
CA GLU A 201 22.31 19.58 -11.11
C GLU A 201 23.64 20.26 -11.50
N LEU A 202 24.57 20.35 -10.54
CA LEU A 202 25.94 20.82 -10.80
C LEU A 202 26.67 19.91 -11.80
N ASP A 203 26.57 18.60 -11.66
CA ASP A 203 27.20 17.64 -12.58
C ASP A 203 26.63 17.77 -14.01
N ARG A 204 25.32 18.01 -14.13
CA ARG A 204 24.67 18.23 -15.43
C ARG A 204 25.13 19.52 -16.09
N THR A 205 25.15 20.62 -15.32
CA THR A 205 25.53 21.95 -15.84
C THR A 205 27.01 21.99 -16.21
N THR A 206 27.88 21.40 -15.42
CA THR A 206 29.31 21.27 -15.73
C THR A 206 29.54 20.46 -16.99
N SER A 207 28.86 19.32 -17.15
CA SER A 207 28.94 18.51 -18.39
C SER A 207 28.47 19.29 -19.62
N ALA A 208 27.39 20.07 -19.50
CA ALA A 208 26.90 20.91 -20.58
C ALA A 208 27.89 22.02 -20.97
N LEU A 209 28.54 22.64 -19.99
CA LEU A 209 29.58 23.66 -20.23
C LEU A 209 30.81 23.06 -20.93
N GLN A 210 31.25 21.87 -20.51
CA GLN A 210 32.38 21.16 -21.15
C GLN A 210 32.08 20.86 -22.62
N LEU A 211 30.90 20.31 -22.93
CA LEU A 211 30.47 20.08 -24.32
C LEU A 211 30.45 21.36 -25.14
N TYR A 212 30.01 22.47 -24.55
CA TYR A 212 30.01 23.76 -25.23
C TYR A 212 31.43 24.28 -25.52
N GLU A 213 32.36 24.11 -24.57
CA GLU A 213 33.76 24.45 -24.77
C GLU A 213 34.40 23.62 -25.89
N GLU A 214 34.17 22.30 -25.90
CA GLU A 214 34.64 21.41 -26.97
C GLU A 214 34.10 21.84 -28.34
N TYR A 215 32.79 22.11 -28.43
CA TYR A 215 32.17 22.64 -29.64
C TYR A 215 32.82 23.95 -30.11
N LYS A 216 33.09 24.87 -29.18
CA LYS A 216 33.75 26.15 -29.48
C LYS A 216 35.17 25.94 -30.00
N GLN A 217 35.92 24.99 -29.45
CA GLN A 217 37.25 24.62 -29.95
C GLN A 217 37.20 24.02 -31.36
N LEU A 218 36.27 23.10 -31.62
CA LEU A 218 36.06 22.51 -32.95
C LEU A 218 35.69 23.57 -33.99
N LYS A 219 34.81 24.51 -33.65
CA LYS A 219 34.42 25.61 -34.53
C LYS A 219 35.60 26.56 -34.85
N LYS A 220 36.46 26.83 -33.86
CA LYS A 220 37.69 27.61 -34.08
C LYS A 220 38.67 26.87 -34.99
N ARG A 221 38.86 25.56 -34.82
CA ARG A 221 39.71 24.73 -35.70
C ARG A 221 39.21 24.73 -37.15
N ARG A 222 37.90 24.56 -37.35
CA ARG A 222 37.27 24.59 -38.69
C ARG A 222 37.39 25.92 -39.44
N ARG A 223 37.59 27.04 -38.73
CA ARG A 223 37.78 28.37 -39.35
C ARG A 223 39.24 28.70 -39.70
N LYS A 224 40.20 27.88 -39.24
CA LYS A 224 41.63 28.05 -39.49
C LYS A 224 42.17 27.18 -40.63
N VAL A 225 41.33 26.32 -41.19
CA VAL A 225 41.56 25.53 -42.42
C VAL A 225 40.81 26.23 -43.55
#